data_AF-Q1IDG6-F1
#
_entry.id   AF-Q1IDG6-F1
#
_cell.length_a   1.000
_cell.length_b   1.000
_cell.length_c   1.000
_cell.angle_alpha   90.00
_cell.angle_beta   90.00
_cell.angle_gamma   90.00
#
_symmetry.space_group_name_H-M   'P 1'
#
loop_
_entity.id
_entity.type
_entity.pdbx_description
1 polymer ?
#
loop_
_entity_poly.entity_id
_entity_poly.type
_entity_poly.pdbx_seq_one_letter_code
_entity_poly.pdbx_strand_id
1 'polypeptide(L)'
;MELFELVDVFLRDGCVEKPEFLGISDFSPETLENAGYYLTGETCDFHSYENYIDIFHKKNPLWILHKQYFNKKLPIGNAFEIGPRARLTTLIKNLPASRSLKFFFDETRKEGAMMIDDYYVIRFNETCSRGAYLIETLESSLDKSGEYERLAIRMVVSTLTESDMYSPLNRKDAPKPYRKLKIALCKRSQVTPESEHQEIR
;
A
#
# COMPACT_ATOMS: atom_id res chain seq x y z
N MET A 1 -0.93 7.33 15.51
CA MET A 1 -1.20 6.09 14.74
C MET A 1 0.13 5.42 14.37
N GLU A 2 0.24 4.11 14.53
CA GLU A 2 1.40 3.32 14.05
C GLU A 2 1.21 2.92 12.58
N LEU A 3 2.28 2.86 11.79
CA LEU A 3 2.21 2.60 10.34
C LEU A 3 1.52 1.26 9.99
N PHE A 4 1.85 0.17 10.68
CA PHE A 4 1.27 -1.13 10.37
C PHE A 4 -0.16 -1.28 10.90
N GLU A 5 -0.54 -0.54 11.94
CA GLU A 5 -1.96 -0.41 12.31
C GLU A 5 -2.76 0.22 11.16
N LEU A 6 -2.25 1.30 10.54
CA LEU A 6 -2.88 1.91 9.37
C LEU A 6 -3.01 0.91 8.21
N VAL A 7 -1.94 0.19 7.90
CA VAL A 7 -1.95 -0.80 6.82
C VAL A 7 -2.95 -1.93 7.13
N ASP A 8 -3.01 -2.42 8.37
CA ASP A 8 -3.92 -3.48 8.77
C ASP A 8 -5.39 -3.05 8.71
N VAL A 9 -5.71 -1.80 9.09
CA VAL A 9 -7.04 -1.22 8.90
C VAL A 9 -7.37 -1.13 7.41
N PHE A 10 -6.45 -0.58 6.62
CA PHE A 10 -6.66 -0.41 5.18
C PHE A 10 -6.88 -1.74 4.44
N LEU A 11 -6.09 -2.77 4.75
CA LEU A 11 -6.18 -4.10 4.12
C LEU A 11 -7.40 -4.91 4.59
N ARG A 12 -8.16 -4.41 5.57
CA ARG A 12 -9.44 -5.01 5.99
C ARG A 12 -10.59 -4.45 5.16
N ASP A 13 -10.62 -3.13 5.01
CA ASP A 13 -11.82 -2.42 4.57
C ASP A 13 -11.66 -1.77 3.17
N GLY A 14 -10.46 -1.75 2.59
CA GLY A 14 -10.21 -1.04 1.31
C GLY A 14 -10.09 0.45 1.43
N CYS A 15 -10.38 1.00 2.61
CA CYS A 15 -10.26 2.41 2.91
C CYS A 15 -10.20 2.58 4.43
N VAL A 16 -9.71 3.73 4.88
CA VAL A 16 -9.88 4.16 6.26
C VAL A 16 -11.26 4.81 6.36
N GLU A 17 -12.25 4.09 6.92
CA GLU A 17 -13.61 4.61 7.08
C GLU A 17 -13.80 5.47 8.32
N LYS A 18 -12.94 5.30 9.34
CA LYS A 18 -13.01 6.02 10.60
C LYS A 18 -12.19 7.31 10.53
N PRO A 19 -12.83 8.47 10.39
CA PRO A 19 -12.15 9.75 10.20
C PRO A 19 -11.25 10.12 11.40
N GLU A 20 -11.57 9.60 12.59
CA GLU A 20 -10.83 9.85 13.83
C GLU A 20 -9.39 9.31 13.78
N PHE A 21 -9.12 8.28 12.96
CA PHE A 21 -7.75 7.78 12.75
C PHE A 21 -6.85 8.81 12.04
N LEU A 22 -7.47 9.79 11.38
CA LEU A 22 -6.80 10.85 10.64
C LEU A 22 -6.96 12.21 11.32
N GLY A 23 -7.56 12.25 12.52
CA GLY A 23 -7.75 13.47 13.30
C GLY A 23 -8.83 14.42 12.74
N ILE A 24 -9.76 13.91 11.94
CA ILE A 24 -10.89 14.67 11.36
C ILE A 24 -12.22 14.08 11.84
N SER A 25 -13.32 14.84 11.75
CA SER A 25 -14.66 14.41 12.22
C SER A 25 -15.43 13.59 11.19
N ASP A 26 -15.25 13.88 9.91
CA ASP A 26 -15.87 13.21 8.77
C ASP A 26 -15.07 13.49 7.49
N PHE A 27 -15.43 12.80 6.41
CA PHE A 27 -14.82 12.98 5.09
C PHE A 27 -15.63 13.92 4.19
N SER A 28 -16.43 14.84 4.72
CA SER A 28 -17.09 15.83 3.86
C SER A 28 -16.07 16.84 3.33
N PRO A 29 -16.28 17.39 2.12
CA PRO A 29 -15.40 18.42 1.56
C PRO A 29 -15.15 19.60 2.51
N GLU A 30 -16.20 20.10 3.17
CA GLU A 30 -16.10 21.21 4.13
C GLU A 30 -15.21 20.85 5.33
N THR A 31 -15.38 19.65 5.91
CA THR A 31 -14.54 19.19 7.02
C THR A 31 -13.08 19.02 6.60
N LEU A 32 -12.83 18.50 5.39
CA LEU A 32 -11.48 18.32 4.85
C LEU A 32 -10.78 19.67 4.64
N GLU A 33 -11.46 20.63 4.03
CA GLU A 33 -10.95 22.00 3.83
C GLU A 33 -10.65 22.69 5.16
N ASN A 34 -11.56 22.58 6.13
CA ASN A 34 -11.37 23.13 7.48
C ASN A 34 -10.22 22.45 8.24
N ALA A 35 -9.92 21.18 7.94
CA ALA A 35 -8.78 20.44 8.47
C ALA A 35 -7.47 20.70 7.72
N GLY A 36 -7.46 21.62 6.75
CA GLY A 36 -6.27 22.02 6.00
C GLY A 36 -5.91 21.10 4.83
N TYR A 37 -6.84 20.26 4.37
CA TYR A 37 -6.63 19.48 3.14
C TYR A 37 -6.61 20.40 1.91
N TYR A 38 -5.68 20.13 1.00
CA TYR A 38 -5.58 20.80 -0.27
C TYR A 38 -6.39 20.07 -1.34
N LEU A 39 -7.17 20.82 -2.13
CA LEU A 39 -7.91 20.27 -3.26
C LEU A 39 -7.00 20.12 -4.49
N THR A 40 -6.93 18.91 -5.03
CA THR A 40 -6.24 18.59 -6.28
C THR A 40 -7.26 18.11 -7.32
N GLY A 41 -7.35 18.80 -8.46
CA GLY A 41 -8.30 18.50 -9.54
C GLY A 41 -9.52 19.43 -9.54
N GLU A 42 -10.57 19.05 -10.27
CA GLU A 42 -11.81 19.83 -10.41
C GLU A 42 -12.99 19.14 -9.71
N THR A 43 -13.76 19.89 -8.91
CA THR A 43 -14.86 19.31 -8.10
C THR A 43 -16.04 18.78 -8.92
N CYS A 44 -16.11 19.12 -10.20
CA CYS A 44 -17.11 18.60 -11.15
C CYS A 44 -16.68 17.28 -11.84
N ASP A 45 -15.47 16.79 -11.55
CA ASP A 45 -14.88 15.56 -12.07
C ASP A 45 -14.20 14.77 -10.93
N PHE A 46 -13.34 13.81 -11.27
CA PHE A 46 -12.47 13.11 -10.35
C PHE A 46 -11.46 14.08 -9.71
N HIS A 47 -11.43 14.12 -8.38
CA HIS A 47 -10.53 14.96 -7.62
C HIS A 47 -10.17 14.32 -6.27
N SER A 48 -9.16 14.87 -5.61
CA SER A 48 -8.73 14.48 -4.27
C SER A 48 -8.62 15.67 -3.35
N TYR A 49 -8.91 15.42 -2.07
CA TYR A 49 -8.46 16.26 -0.97
C TYR A 49 -7.24 15.59 -0.34
N GLU A 50 -6.15 16.32 -0.19
CA GLU A 50 -4.86 15.77 0.23
C GLU A 50 -4.28 16.50 1.45
N ASN A 51 -3.75 15.76 2.42
CA ASN A 51 -3.04 16.36 3.56
C ASN A 51 -1.94 15.46 4.11
N TYR A 52 -0.87 16.07 4.61
CA TYR A 52 0.20 15.36 5.31
C TYR A 52 -0.20 15.09 6.74
N ILE A 53 -0.03 13.84 7.16
CA ILE A 53 -0.33 13.37 8.51
C ILE A 53 0.93 12.75 9.09
N ASP A 54 1.30 13.18 10.30
CA ASP A 54 2.39 12.58 11.04
C ASP A 54 1.95 11.24 11.65
N ILE A 55 2.74 10.20 11.37
CA ILE A 55 2.58 8.87 11.96
C ILE A 55 3.92 8.38 12.51
N PHE A 56 3.91 7.23 13.18
CA PHE A 56 5.13 6.68 13.76
C PHE A 56 5.35 5.24 13.31
N HIS A 57 6.62 4.85 13.19
CA HIS A 57 7.02 3.45 13.12
C HIS A 57 8.14 3.18 14.12
N LYS A 58 7.87 2.33 15.12
CA LYS A 58 8.82 2.01 16.20
C LYS A 58 9.49 3.25 16.80
N LYS A 59 8.67 4.25 17.17
CA LYS A 59 9.09 5.56 17.73
C LYS A 59 9.81 6.51 16.76
N ASN A 60 9.98 6.13 15.50
CA ASN A 60 10.52 7.05 14.48
C ASN A 60 9.36 7.80 13.83
N PRO A 61 9.40 9.14 13.77
CA PRO A 61 8.41 9.91 13.02
C PRO A 61 8.54 9.61 11.53
N LEU A 62 7.38 9.48 10.90
CA LEU A 62 7.17 9.35 9.46
C LEU A 62 6.01 10.27 9.10
N TRP A 63 5.90 10.57 7.82
CA TRP A 63 4.72 11.24 7.29
C TRP A 63 4.01 10.31 6.31
N ILE A 64 2.71 10.48 6.21
CA ILE A 64 1.90 9.97 5.11
C ILE A 64 1.20 11.14 4.44
N LEU A 65 1.03 11.07 3.12
CA LEU A 65 0.06 11.90 2.43
C LEU A 65 -1.23 11.10 2.34
N HIS A 66 -2.26 11.53 3.06
CA HIS A 66 -3.59 10.96 2.92
C HIS A 66 -4.31 11.65 1.76
N LYS A 67 -4.93 10.86 0.88
CA LYS A 67 -5.75 11.34 -0.23
C LYS A 67 -7.15 10.78 -0.11
N GLN A 68 -8.15 11.65 0.02
CA GLN A 68 -9.56 11.28 -0.03
C GLN A 68 -10.10 11.59 -1.43
N TYR A 69 -10.54 10.56 -2.16
CA TYR A 69 -11.00 10.67 -3.54
C TYR A 69 -12.51 10.88 -3.64
N PHE A 70 -12.89 11.67 -4.65
CA PHE A 70 -14.26 11.93 -5.05
C PHE A 70 -14.40 11.85 -6.56
N ASN A 71 -15.55 11.38 -7.04
CA ASN A 71 -16.05 11.69 -8.38
C ASN A 71 -17.25 12.61 -8.22
N LYS A 72 -17.12 13.86 -8.68
CA LYS A 72 -18.09 14.91 -8.38
C LYS A 72 -18.32 15.00 -6.87
N LYS A 73 -19.53 14.71 -6.39
CA LYS A 73 -19.86 14.79 -4.96
C LYS A 73 -19.80 13.43 -4.25
N LEU A 74 -19.50 12.35 -4.97
CA LEU A 74 -19.55 11.00 -4.43
C LEU A 74 -18.17 10.58 -3.92
N PRO A 75 -18.04 10.19 -2.63
CA PRO A 75 -16.79 9.66 -2.11
C PRO A 75 -16.52 8.28 -2.70
N ILE A 76 -15.30 8.08 -3.19
CA ILE A 76 -14.86 6.83 -3.83
C ILE A 76 -14.11 5.94 -2.82
N GLY A 77 -13.18 6.55 -2.09
CA GLY A 77 -12.26 5.86 -1.19
C GLY A 77 -11.07 6.75 -0.84
N ASN A 78 -10.05 6.17 -0.22
CA ASN A 78 -8.81 6.89 0.08
C ASN A 78 -7.57 6.07 -0.26
N ALA A 79 -6.45 6.78 -0.38
CA ALA A 79 -5.12 6.21 -0.56
C ALA A 79 -4.12 6.94 0.32
N PHE A 80 -2.95 6.31 0.45
CA PHE A 80 -1.86 6.83 1.26
C PHE A 80 -0.57 6.81 0.46
N GLU A 81 0.14 7.93 0.40
CA GLU A 81 1.56 7.92 0.09
C GLU A 81 2.36 7.87 1.38
N ILE A 82 3.39 7.03 1.44
CA ILE A 82 4.17 6.79 2.65
C ILE A 82 5.57 7.38 2.46
N GLY A 83 5.91 8.34 3.34
CA GLY A 83 7.19 9.02 3.33
C GLY A 83 8.41 8.12 3.58
N PRO A 84 9.60 8.59 3.19
CA PRO A 84 10.72 7.73 2.81
C PRO A 84 11.32 7.03 4.03
N ARG A 85 10.89 5.79 4.31
CA ARG A 85 11.52 4.89 5.30
C ARG A 85 10.87 3.52 5.42
N ALA A 86 9.62 3.35 4.99
CA ALA A 86 8.91 2.09 5.14
C ALA A 86 9.44 1.04 4.13
N ARG A 87 10.25 0.08 4.60
CA ARG A 87 10.78 -0.97 3.74
C ARG A 87 9.69 -1.99 3.41
N LEU A 88 9.54 -2.31 2.13
CA LEU A 88 8.63 -3.35 1.65
C LEU A 88 8.87 -4.70 2.34
N THR A 89 10.14 -5.09 2.50
CA THR A 89 10.50 -6.34 3.21
C THR A 89 10.10 -6.37 4.69
N THR A 90 9.94 -5.21 5.33
CA THR A 90 9.42 -5.15 6.70
C THR A 90 7.92 -5.39 6.69
N LEU A 91 7.18 -4.75 5.78
CA LEU A 91 5.75 -4.98 5.63
C LEU A 91 5.44 -6.46 5.35
N ILE A 92 6.11 -7.07 4.37
CA ILE A 92 5.90 -8.49 4.01
C ILE A 92 6.04 -9.42 5.21
N LYS A 93 6.95 -9.13 6.14
CA LYS A 93 7.12 -9.95 7.35
C LYS A 93 6.00 -9.80 8.38
N ASN A 94 5.28 -8.69 8.35
CA ASN A 94 4.15 -8.44 9.26
C ASN A 94 2.80 -8.82 8.63
N LEU A 95 2.73 -8.97 7.30
CA LEU A 95 1.52 -9.44 6.63
C LEU A 95 1.23 -10.91 6.99
N PRO A 96 -0.04 -11.25 7.34
CA PRO A 96 -0.46 -12.63 7.59
C PRO A 96 -0.11 -13.53 6.40
N ALA A 97 0.41 -14.74 6.66
CA ALA A 97 0.85 -15.66 5.61
C ALA A 97 -0.27 -16.08 4.65
N SER A 98 -1.52 -16.04 5.09
CA SER A 98 -2.74 -16.35 4.32
C SER A 98 -3.02 -15.37 3.18
N ARG A 99 -2.49 -14.14 3.25
CA ARG A 99 -2.67 -13.13 2.19
C ARG A 99 -1.92 -13.53 0.91
N SER A 100 -2.57 -13.49 -0.23
CA SER A 100 -1.93 -13.79 -1.52
C SER A 100 -1.13 -12.57 -2.01
N LEU A 101 0.08 -12.80 -2.53
CA LEU A 101 0.97 -11.72 -2.98
C LEU A 101 1.39 -11.95 -4.43
N LYS A 102 1.15 -10.97 -5.30
CA LYS A 102 1.69 -10.91 -6.67
C LYS A 102 2.60 -9.69 -6.79
N PHE A 103 3.63 -9.79 -7.61
CA PHE A 103 4.60 -8.71 -7.78
C PHE A 103 4.74 -8.34 -9.25
N PHE A 104 4.85 -7.05 -9.49
CA PHE A 104 4.99 -6.46 -10.81
C PHE A 104 6.18 -5.52 -10.78
N PHE A 105 6.96 -5.48 -11.86
CA PHE A 105 8.14 -4.63 -11.97
C PHE A 105 8.22 -3.97 -13.33
N ASP A 106 8.94 -2.86 -13.38
CA ASP A 106 9.44 -2.30 -14.62
C ASP A 106 10.61 -3.16 -15.15
N GLU A 107 11.06 -2.88 -16.36
CA GLU A 107 12.16 -3.62 -16.99
C GLU A 107 13.46 -3.55 -16.17
N THR A 108 13.72 -2.41 -15.52
CA THR A 108 14.94 -2.21 -14.72
C THR A 108 14.83 -2.78 -13.31
N ARG A 109 13.61 -3.16 -12.89
CA ARG A 109 13.24 -3.60 -11.53
C ARG A 109 13.57 -2.57 -10.46
N LYS A 110 13.65 -1.29 -10.81
CA LYS A 110 13.80 -0.19 -9.85
C LYS A 110 12.46 0.22 -9.30
N GLU A 111 11.39 0.06 -10.07
CA GLU A 111 10.03 0.36 -9.69
C GLU A 111 9.19 -0.90 -9.75
N GLY A 112 8.15 -0.94 -8.94
CA GLY A 112 7.25 -2.07 -8.95
C GLY A 112 6.00 -1.85 -8.11
N ALA A 113 5.15 -2.85 -8.15
CA ALA A 113 3.95 -2.93 -7.36
C ALA A 113 3.79 -4.32 -6.77
N MET A 114 3.29 -4.38 -5.53
CA MET A 114 2.85 -5.60 -4.88
C MET A 114 1.33 -5.56 -4.80
N MET A 115 0.69 -6.58 -5.36
CA MET A 115 -0.75 -6.77 -5.23
C MET A 115 -1.03 -7.75 -4.09
N ILE A 116 -2.00 -7.41 -3.23
CA ILE A 116 -2.44 -8.23 -2.11
C ILE A 116 -3.89 -8.64 -2.35
N ASP A 117 -4.17 -9.94 -2.28
CA ASP A 117 -5.52 -10.54 -2.43
C ASP A 117 -6.28 -10.13 -3.70
N ASP A 118 -5.60 -9.66 -4.74
CA ASP A 118 -6.20 -9.14 -5.97
C ASP A 118 -7.05 -7.86 -5.80
N TYR A 119 -6.90 -7.13 -4.70
CA TYR A 119 -7.65 -5.89 -4.44
C TYR A 119 -6.77 -4.71 -4.03
N TYR A 120 -5.69 -4.95 -3.29
CA TYR A 120 -4.86 -3.88 -2.76
C TYR A 120 -3.57 -3.78 -3.55
N VAL A 121 -3.13 -2.55 -3.79
CA VAL A 121 -1.91 -2.25 -4.54
C VAL A 121 -0.97 -1.46 -3.64
N ILE A 122 0.28 -1.92 -3.56
CA ILE A 122 1.36 -1.21 -2.91
C ILE A 122 2.42 -0.90 -3.94
N ARG A 123 2.57 0.36 -4.34
CA ARG A 123 3.69 0.78 -5.19
C ARG A 123 4.95 0.96 -4.35
N PHE A 124 6.08 0.65 -4.96
CA PHE A 124 7.38 0.74 -4.31
C PHE A 124 8.46 1.05 -5.33
N ASN A 125 9.55 1.65 -4.86
CA ASN A 125 10.73 1.86 -5.69
C ASN A 125 12.05 1.71 -4.93
N GLU A 126 13.14 1.62 -5.69
CA GLU A 126 14.50 1.65 -5.20
C GLU A 126 15.01 3.11 -5.16
N THR A 127 14.56 3.88 -4.17
CA THR A 127 15.05 5.24 -3.94
C THR A 127 16.31 5.31 -3.08
N CYS A 128 16.76 4.19 -2.49
CA CYS A 128 17.88 4.21 -1.54
C CYS A 128 19.15 3.52 -2.07
N SER A 129 20.30 4.21 -1.92
CA SER A 129 21.64 3.67 -2.22
C SER A 129 22.02 2.41 -1.42
N ARG A 130 21.24 2.07 -0.37
CA ARG A 130 21.43 0.87 0.46
C ARG A 130 20.78 -0.39 -0.12
N GLY A 131 20.15 -0.29 -1.30
CA GLY A 131 19.59 -1.40 -2.06
C GLY A 131 18.43 -2.08 -1.31
N ALA A 132 17.32 -1.35 -1.17
CA ALA A 132 16.05 -1.84 -0.64
C ALA A 132 14.89 -1.12 -1.35
N TYR A 133 13.77 -1.83 -1.53
CA TYR A 133 12.52 -1.23 -1.96
C TYR A 133 11.83 -0.53 -0.79
N LEU A 134 11.43 0.71 -1.02
CA LEU A 134 10.62 1.51 -0.10
C LEU A 134 9.20 1.58 -0.64
N ILE A 135 8.24 1.47 0.27
CA ILE A 135 6.83 1.65 -0.05
C ILE A 135 6.63 3.13 -0.39
N GLU A 136 5.93 3.37 -1.49
CA GLU A 136 5.55 4.70 -1.94
C GLU A 136 4.07 4.94 -1.72
N THR A 137 3.22 4.05 -2.20
CA THR A 137 1.78 4.21 -2.11
C THR A 137 1.09 2.95 -1.63
N LEU A 138 -0.05 3.13 -1.00
CA LEU A 138 -1.02 2.12 -0.62
C LEU A 138 -2.38 2.54 -1.17
N GLU A 139 -2.88 1.75 -2.11
CA GLU A 139 -4.11 2.01 -2.85
C GLU A 139 -5.02 0.77 -2.80
N SER A 140 -6.31 1.03 -2.95
CA SER A 140 -7.33 -0.01 -3.05
C SER A 140 -8.01 0.07 -4.40
N SER A 141 -8.27 -1.09 -4.99
CA SER A 141 -9.13 -1.24 -6.16
C SER A 141 -10.60 -1.45 -5.79
N LEU A 142 -10.93 -1.43 -4.50
CA LEU A 142 -12.29 -1.39 -4.01
C LEU A 142 -12.80 0.04 -4.15
N ASP A 143 -13.92 0.20 -4.85
CA ASP A 143 -14.58 1.47 -5.07
C ASP A 143 -16.04 1.33 -4.67
N LYS A 144 -16.50 2.21 -3.77
CA LYS A 144 -17.89 2.22 -3.29
C LYS A 144 -18.90 2.60 -4.39
N SER A 145 -18.47 3.33 -5.41
CA SER A 145 -19.31 3.73 -6.54
C SER A 145 -19.39 2.65 -7.64
N GLY A 146 -18.40 1.76 -7.71
CA GLY A 146 -18.24 0.73 -8.74
C GLY A 146 -17.73 1.23 -10.09
N GLU A 147 -17.64 2.54 -10.32
CA GLU A 147 -17.20 3.13 -11.60
C GLU A 147 -15.68 2.98 -11.82
N TYR A 148 -14.92 2.98 -10.74
CA TYR A 148 -13.45 2.93 -10.69
C TYR A 148 -12.95 1.63 -10.07
N GLU A 149 -13.80 0.59 -9.99
CA GLU A 149 -13.38 -0.73 -9.55
C GLU A 149 -12.19 -1.22 -10.38
N ARG A 150 -11.15 -1.74 -9.71
CA ARG A 150 -9.91 -2.22 -10.35
C ARG A 150 -9.06 -1.14 -10.99
N LEU A 151 -9.30 0.15 -10.79
CA LEU A 151 -8.49 1.21 -11.38
C LEU A 151 -7.00 1.08 -11.00
N ALA A 152 -6.68 0.94 -9.71
CA ALA A 152 -5.29 0.82 -9.27
C ALA A 152 -4.60 -0.42 -9.87
N ILE A 153 -5.31 -1.56 -9.94
CA ILE A 153 -4.80 -2.78 -10.58
C ILE A 153 -4.59 -2.58 -12.08
N ARG A 154 -5.55 -1.97 -12.79
CA ARG A 154 -5.45 -1.66 -14.23
C ARG A 154 -4.22 -0.80 -14.50
N MET A 155 -3.94 0.18 -13.64
CA MET A 155 -2.75 1.03 -13.74
C MET A 155 -1.45 0.24 -13.50
N VAL A 156 -1.45 -0.76 -12.63
CA VAL A 156 -0.28 -1.64 -12.45
C VAL A 156 -0.04 -2.50 -13.69
N VAL A 157 -1.06 -3.20 -14.17
CA VAL A 157 -0.90 -4.15 -15.29
C VAL A 157 -0.65 -3.48 -16.64
N SER A 158 -1.01 -2.20 -16.78
CA SER A 158 -0.73 -1.43 -18.00
C SER A 158 0.70 -0.89 -18.06
N THR A 159 1.37 -0.73 -16.91
CA THR A 159 2.71 -0.12 -16.83
C THR A 159 3.81 -1.07 -16.36
N LEU A 160 3.46 -2.21 -15.76
CA LEU A 160 4.41 -3.14 -15.14
C LEU A 160 4.14 -4.59 -15.57
N THR A 161 5.17 -5.41 -15.55
CA THR A 161 5.08 -6.83 -15.89
C THR A 161 5.09 -7.70 -14.64
N GLU A 162 4.20 -8.69 -14.58
CA GLU A 162 4.17 -9.66 -13.48
C GLU A 162 5.49 -10.44 -13.41
N SER A 163 5.99 -10.62 -12.19
CA SER A 163 7.22 -11.34 -11.92
C SER A 163 6.95 -12.53 -11.01
N ASP A 164 7.36 -13.71 -11.47
CA ASP A 164 7.36 -14.90 -10.62
C ASP A 164 8.44 -14.76 -9.53
N MET A 165 8.00 -14.35 -8.35
CA MET A 165 8.87 -14.15 -7.20
C MET A 165 9.29 -15.45 -6.50
N TYR A 166 8.63 -16.58 -6.82
CA TYR A 166 8.87 -17.89 -6.23
C TYR A 166 9.81 -18.75 -7.09
N SER A 167 9.99 -18.40 -8.37
CA SER A 167 11.01 -19.01 -9.23
C SER A 167 12.42 -18.93 -8.64
N PRO A 168 13.29 -19.91 -8.94
CA PRO A 168 14.69 -19.90 -8.50
C PRO A 168 15.41 -18.60 -8.88
N LEU A 169 16.21 -18.08 -7.96
CA LEU A 169 17.04 -16.90 -8.17
C LEU A 169 18.13 -17.18 -9.21
N ASN A 170 17.96 -16.70 -10.44
CA ASN A 170 19.08 -16.61 -11.37
C ASN A 170 19.99 -15.44 -10.94
N ARG A 171 21.14 -15.77 -10.32
CA ARG A 171 21.93 -14.82 -9.51
C ARG A 171 22.69 -13.77 -10.32
N LYS A 172 22.88 -13.97 -11.63
CA LYS A 172 23.87 -13.19 -12.40
C LYS A 172 23.41 -11.78 -12.79
N ASP A 173 22.10 -11.51 -12.86
CA ASP A 173 21.61 -10.23 -13.41
C ASP A 173 20.57 -9.50 -12.54
N ALA A 174 20.20 -10.04 -11.37
CA ALA A 174 19.15 -9.45 -10.54
C ALA A 174 19.68 -8.36 -9.58
N PRO A 175 19.06 -7.15 -9.55
CA PRO A 175 19.39 -6.10 -8.60
C PRO A 175 19.40 -6.60 -7.15
N LYS A 176 20.27 -6.03 -6.31
CA LYS A 176 20.37 -6.36 -4.89
C LYS A 176 19.03 -6.26 -4.13
N PRO A 177 18.19 -5.21 -4.27
CA PRO A 177 16.89 -5.15 -3.59
C PRO A 177 15.96 -6.27 -4.02
N TYR A 178 15.89 -6.59 -5.31
CA TYR A 178 15.11 -7.71 -5.85
C TYR A 178 15.48 -9.04 -5.20
N ARG A 179 16.78 -9.32 -5.06
CA ARG A 179 17.25 -10.54 -4.39
C ARG A 179 16.84 -10.60 -2.91
N LYS A 180 16.94 -9.48 -2.19
CA LYS A 180 16.50 -9.40 -0.79
C LYS A 180 15.01 -9.59 -0.64
N LEU A 181 14.22 -9.07 -1.58
CA LEU A 181 12.77 -9.22 -1.61
C LEU A 181 12.37 -10.69 -1.81
N LYS A 182 12.97 -11.38 -2.79
CA LYS A 182 12.77 -12.83 -2.97
C LYS A 182 13.08 -13.62 -1.70
N ILE A 183 14.21 -13.33 -1.03
CA ILE A 183 14.58 -13.99 0.23
C ILE A 183 13.53 -13.72 1.33
N ALA A 184 13.03 -12.49 1.44
CA ALA A 184 12.00 -12.15 2.42
C ALA A 184 10.69 -12.92 2.18
N LEU A 185 10.29 -13.07 0.91
CA LEU A 185 9.11 -13.85 0.52
C LEU A 185 9.28 -15.34 0.81
N CYS A 186 10.42 -15.94 0.44
CA CYS A 186 10.71 -17.34 0.77
C CYS A 186 10.64 -17.59 2.28
N LYS A 187 11.18 -16.68 3.09
CA LYS A 187 11.10 -16.78 4.56
C LYS A 187 9.66 -16.68 5.06
N ARG A 188 8.85 -15.78 4.50
CA ARG A 188 7.42 -15.68 4.84
C ARG A 188 6.69 -17.00 4.57
N SER A 189 6.94 -17.63 3.43
CA SER A 189 6.32 -18.91 3.06
C SER A 189 6.80 -20.11 3.90
N GLN A 190 7.99 -20.04 4.49
CA GLN A 190 8.55 -21.11 5.34
C GLN A 190 8.11 -21.05 6.80
N VAL A 191 7.60 -19.90 7.26
CA VAL A 191 7.04 -19.75 8.63
C VAL A 191 5.64 -20.41 8.73
N THR A 192 5.13 -20.98 7.65
CA THR A 192 3.89 -21.76 7.63
C THR A 192 4.24 -23.26 7.69
N PRO A 193 4.53 -23.78 8.88
CA PRO A 193 3.68 -24.86 9.42
C PRO A 193 3.51 -24.84 10.96
N GLU A 194 2.34 -25.27 11.45
CA GLU A 194 2.07 -25.78 12.82
C GLU A 194 1.84 -24.82 14.03
N SER A 195 1.05 -23.74 13.92
CA SER A 195 0.56 -23.05 15.14
C SER A 195 -0.93 -22.69 15.19
N GLU A 196 -1.78 -23.35 14.40
CA GLU A 196 -3.26 -23.26 14.54
C GLU A 196 -3.90 -24.50 15.19
N HIS A 197 -3.12 -25.40 15.78
CA HIS A 197 -3.64 -26.53 16.56
C HIS A 197 -3.05 -26.56 17.96
N GLN A 198 -3.51 -25.65 18.83
CA GLN A 198 -3.60 -25.91 20.27
C GLN A 198 -4.45 -24.83 20.97
N GLU A 199 -5.77 -24.94 20.84
CA GLU A 199 -6.72 -24.55 21.91
C GLU A 199 -7.99 -25.39 21.75
N ILE A 200 -7.95 -26.64 22.22
CA ILE A 200 -9.10 -27.30 22.86
C ILE A 200 -8.52 -28.30 23.88
N ARG A 201 -8.41 -27.89 25.14
CA ARG A 201 -8.71 -28.72 26.33
C ARG A 201 -9.09 -27.82 27.48
#